data_AF-A0A7X7PE13-F1
#
_entry.id   AF-A0A7X7PE13-F1
#
_cell.length_a   1.000
_cell.length_b   1.000
_cell.length_c   1.000
_cell.angle_alpha   90.00
_cell.angle_beta   90.00
_cell.angle_gamma   90.00
#
_symmetry.space_group_name_H-M   'P 1'
#
loop_
_entity.id
_entity.type
_entity.pdbx_description
1 polymer ?
#
loop_
_entity_poly.entity_id
_entity_poly.type
_entity_poly.pdbx_seq_one_letter_code
_entity_poly.pdbx_strand_id
1 'polypeptide(L)'
;IRYWRNTGTAQQPSFTNAADTVYNVEGQPIFSDRQNIPQAVDLDCDDRLDLFLGRVDGTVTRYEQVGDARGAPQFQLLTDRFEGIEIIGQLVGSARHGANSMFFADHDGDGDLDLYWGDFFEPGVLFIENTGTCHSPALRAMPVPLMADGDTIATSGFNAPYLADIDADGRLDLFLGVLGGAFNPNRTSADNFHYYAQQADGSLTLRSRRFLDGIDVGSESVPAFADLDGDGDLDLLVGNKLDPTTLQSARLYFFRNDGTPTAPMFVLADTLDVPAQYHFAPALADLDGDGLVDMLLGTWNEGVLYFRNVGTREAPRFEPDSARTIRLTRGSNSTPALGDIDGDGDLDLFIGEASGEVNFYRNDGSASEPRFTLVSDAFEGIDVGRRSHPALVDIDGDGDLDLVIGREETGALLYRNEGTRTAPRFVADTTYVLPLHPTSAPVFVDLDGDGSVELIAGGLSGGLTYHRRR
;
A
#
# COMPACT_ATOMS: atom_id res chain seq x y z
N ILE A 1 31.03 4.54 3.04
CA ILE A 1 29.81 5.04 3.71
C ILE A 1 29.65 6.52 3.37
N ARG A 2 28.46 6.98 2.94
CA ARG A 2 28.18 8.42 2.69
C ARG A 2 27.52 9.03 3.91
N TYR A 3 27.80 10.30 4.19
CA TYR A 3 27.19 11.05 5.27
C TYR A 3 26.27 12.14 4.73
N TRP A 4 25.01 12.08 5.15
CA TRP A 4 23.99 13.08 4.83
C TRP A 4 23.65 13.87 6.08
N ARG A 5 23.65 15.19 5.96
CA ARG A 5 23.33 16.11 7.05
C ARG A 5 21.90 16.60 6.91
N ASN A 6 21.11 16.51 7.98
CA ASN A 6 19.84 17.22 8.04
C ASN A 6 20.11 18.73 8.18
N THR A 7 19.78 19.49 7.13
CA THR A 7 19.81 20.96 7.09
C THR A 7 18.44 21.59 7.35
N GLY A 8 17.40 20.78 7.54
CA GLY A 8 16.07 21.20 7.95
C GLY A 8 15.90 21.20 9.47
N THR A 9 14.66 21.03 9.93
CA THR A 9 14.33 20.82 11.35
C THR A 9 14.00 19.35 11.61
N ALA A 10 13.74 18.98 12.87
CA ALA A 10 13.24 17.64 13.20
C ALA A 10 11.86 17.38 12.59
N GLN A 11 10.99 18.40 12.53
CA GLN A 11 9.63 18.30 11.99
C GLN A 11 9.57 18.47 10.46
N GLN A 12 10.58 19.10 9.86
CA GLN A 12 10.69 19.30 8.42
C GLN A 12 12.12 18.95 7.98
N PRO A 13 12.46 17.65 7.96
CA PRO A 13 13.82 17.22 7.64
C PRO A 13 14.15 17.51 6.17
N SER A 14 15.38 17.94 5.92
CA SER A 14 15.92 18.16 4.58
C SER A 14 17.37 17.72 4.57
N PHE A 15 17.71 16.70 3.78
CA PHE A 15 19.03 16.10 3.81
C PHE A 15 19.89 16.56 2.64
N THR A 16 21.13 16.95 2.95
CA THR A 16 22.15 17.26 1.94
C THR A 16 23.33 16.31 2.10
N ASN A 17 23.91 15.86 0.97
CA ASN A 17 25.13 15.06 1.01
C ASN A 17 26.27 15.95 1.51
N ALA A 18 26.74 15.69 2.72
CA ALA A 18 27.80 16.46 3.38
C ALA A 18 29.18 15.84 3.15
N ALA A 19 29.25 14.51 2.99
CA ALA A 19 30.46 13.83 2.54
C ALA A 19 30.13 12.53 1.79
N ASP A 20 30.79 12.33 0.64
CA ASP A 20 30.68 11.07 -0.11
C ASP A 20 31.42 9.90 0.56
N THR A 21 32.23 10.17 1.57
CA THR A 21 33.02 9.17 2.28
C THR A 21 33.31 9.61 3.70
N VAL A 22 33.00 8.75 4.67
CA VAL A 22 33.42 8.86 6.07
C VAL A 22 34.83 8.29 6.23
N TYR A 23 35.66 8.92 7.08
CA TYR A 23 37.07 8.58 7.28
C TYR A 23 37.38 8.27 8.74
N ASN A 24 38.38 7.42 8.98
CA ASN A 24 38.93 7.20 10.31
C ASN A 24 39.95 8.28 10.72
N VAL A 25 40.48 8.17 11.95
CA VAL A 25 41.48 9.09 12.49
C VAL A 25 42.79 9.12 11.70
N GLU A 26 43.16 8.03 11.04
CA GLU A 26 44.32 7.95 10.13
C GLU A 26 44.05 8.55 8.74
N GLY A 27 42.83 9.04 8.48
CA GLY A 27 42.42 9.61 7.21
C GLY A 27 42.16 8.56 6.11
N GLN A 28 41.97 7.30 6.49
CA GLN A 28 41.58 6.20 5.60
C GLN A 28 40.05 6.12 5.49
N PRO A 29 39.49 5.85 4.30
CA PRO A 29 38.05 5.67 4.13
C PRO A 29 37.53 4.48 4.95
N ILE A 30 36.36 4.65 5.57
CA ILE A 30 35.62 3.57 6.24
C ILE A 30 34.65 2.95 5.24
N PHE A 31 34.78 1.63 5.06
CA PHE A 31 33.93 0.82 4.21
C PHE A 31 33.09 -0.12 5.04
N SER A 32 31.85 -0.33 4.61
CA SER A 32 31.05 -1.46 5.07
C SER A 32 31.13 -2.55 4.02
N ASP A 33 31.07 -3.80 4.45
CA ASP A 33 31.02 -4.94 3.54
C ASP A 33 29.73 -4.94 2.72
N ARG A 34 29.65 -5.81 1.70
CA ARG A 34 28.46 -5.92 0.86
C ARG A 34 27.26 -6.34 1.70
N GLN A 35 26.08 -5.78 1.36
CA GLN A 35 24.79 -6.15 1.96
C GLN A 35 24.74 -5.92 3.47
N ASN A 36 25.25 -4.78 3.92
CA ASN A 36 25.26 -4.39 5.32
C ASN A 36 24.47 -3.08 5.53
N ILE A 37 23.76 -2.99 6.67
CA ILE A 37 23.06 -1.79 7.13
C ILE A 37 23.81 -1.28 8.39
N PRO A 38 24.70 -0.27 8.23
CA PRO A 38 25.42 0.34 9.35
C PRO A 38 24.49 0.93 10.39
N GLN A 39 24.90 0.90 11.66
CA GLN A 39 24.22 1.59 12.75
C GLN A 39 25.13 2.63 13.39
N ALA A 40 24.56 3.81 13.69
CA ALA A 40 25.23 4.86 14.43
C ALA A 40 24.40 5.22 15.67
N VAL A 41 24.91 4.90 16.85
CA VAL A 41 24.20 5.06 18.13
C VAL A 41 25.21 5.34 19.25
N ASP A 42 24.83 6.07 20.28
CA ASP A 42 25.63 6.19 21.50
C ASP A 42 25.34 4.96 22.38
N LEU A 43 26.20 3.94 22.30
CA LEU A 43 25.99 2.69 23.04
C LEU A 43 26.43 2.84 24.51
N ASP A 44 27.44 3.67 24.79
CA ASP A 44 28.05 3.77 26.11
C ASP A 44 27.76 5.05 26.91
N CYS A 45 26.75 5.82 26.48
CA CYS A 45 26.26 7.03 27.12
C CYS A 45 27.36 8.08 27.32
N ASP A 46 28.31 8.19 26.39
CA ASP A 46 29.41 9.15 26.46
C ASP A 46 29.15 10.45 25.65
N ASP A 47 27.92 10.59 25.13
CA ASP A 47 27.46 11.64 24.22
C ASP A 47 28.18 11.62 22.85
N ARG A 48 28.78 10.50 22.46
CA ARG A 48 29.41 10.30 21.15
C ARG A 48 28.79 9.12 20.43
N LEU A 49 28.70 9.24 19.12
CA LEU A 49 28.17 8.14 18.32
C LEU A 49 29.22 7.05 18.13
N ASP A 50 28.83 5.82 18.40
CA ASP A 50 29.49 4.63 17.90
C ASP A 50 28.96 4.26 16.53
N LEU A 51 29.87 3.92 15.61
CA LEU A 51 29.54 3.32 14.31
C LEU A 51 29.78 1.81 14.37
N PHE A 52 28.69 1.05 14.23
CA PHE A 52 28.71 -0.40 14.14
C PHE A 52 28.58 -0.86 12.70
N LEU A 53 29.52 -1.69 12.27
CA LEU A 53 29.54 -2.30 10.93
C LEU A 53 29.62 -3.80 11.06
N GLY A 54 28.67 -4.51 10.46
CA GLY A 54 28.80 -5.95 10.31
C GLY A 54 29.80 -6.31 9.20
N ARG A 55 30.45 -7.45 9.39
CA ARG A 55 31.41 -8.00 8.43
C ARG A 55 30.87 -9.28 7.83
N VAL A 56 31.32 -9.55 6.62
CA VAL A 56 31.02 -10.78 5.89
C VAL A 56 31.46 -12.01 6.70
N ASP A 57 32.50 -11.95 7.51
CA ASP A 57 32.88 -13.08 8.38
C ASP A 57 31.97 -13.30 9.61
N GLY A 58 30.91 -12.51 9.78
CA GLY A 58 29.95 -12.61 10.88
C GLY A 58 30.34 -11.85 12.15
N THR A 59 31.46 -11.12 12.12
CA THR A 59 31.88 -10.27 13.23
C THR A 59 31.29 -8.86 13.13
N VAL A 60 31.30 -8.14 14.26
CA VAL A 60 30.86 -6.75 14.35
C VAL A 60 32.05 -5.86 14.66
N THR A 61 32.26 -4.82 13.85
CA THR A 61 33.26 -3.78 14.07
C THR A 61 32.63 -2.59 14.77
N ARG A 62 33.30 -2.05 15.79
CA ARG A 62 32.90 -0.84 16.52
C ARG A 62 33.95 0.25 16.32
N TYR A 63 33.48 1.42 15.92
CA TYR A 63 34.24 2.66 15.96
C TYR A 63 33.56 3.67 16.88
N GLU A 64 34.32 4.53 17.53
CA GLU A 64 33.79 5.65 18.33
C GLU A 64 34.07 6.98 17.60
N GLN A 65 33.11 7.90 17.60
CA GLN A 65 33.32 9.25 17.09
C GLN A 65 34.30 9.99 17.99
N VAL A 66 35.34 10.62 17.41
CA VAL A 66 36.31 11.43 18.19
C VAL A 66 36.32 12.91 17.80
N GLY A 67 35.50 13.29 16.81
CA GLY A 67 35.34 14.64 16.34
C GLY A 67 34.74 14.69 14.94
N ASP A 68 34.89 15.84 14.27
CA ASP A 68 34.46 16.04 12.89
C ASP A 68 35.64 16.41 12.00
N ALA A 69 35.72 15.82 10.81
CA ALA A 69 36.71 16.15 9.80
C ALA A 69 36.11 16.06 8.40
N ARG A 70 36.51 16.98 7.52
CA ARG A 70 36.06 17.00 6.10
C ARG A 70 34.53 17.03 5.92
N GLY A 71 33.81 17.67 6.84
CA GLY A 71 32.35 17.85 6.75
C GLY A 71 31.51 16.69 7.31
N ALA A 72 32.15 15.64 7.84
CA ALA A 72 31.49 14.49 8.44
C ALA A 72 32.15 14.10 9.79
N PRO A 73 31.47 13.28 10.62
CA PRO A 73 32.09 12.68 11.79
C PRO A 73 33.34 11.87 11.43
N GLN A 74 34.35 11.98 12.28
CA GLN A 74 35.59 11.21 12.21
C GLN A 74 35.59 10.15 13.31
N PHE A 75 35.88 8.92 12.93
CA PHE A 75 35.74 7.76 13.80
C PHE A 75 37.10 7.10 14.11
N GLN A 76 37.30 6.66 15.35
CA GLN A 76 38.43 5.85 15.77
C GLN A 76 38.01 4.39 15.86
N LEU A 77 38.77 3.48 15.24
CA LEU A 77 38.53 2.05 15.37
C LEU A 77 38.83 1.61 16.80
N LEU A 78 37.85 1.01 17.48
CA LEU A 78 38.03 0.42 18.81
C LEU A 78 38.31 -1.09 18.71
N THR A 79 37.52 -1.81 17.92
CA THR A 79 37.66 -3.25 17.75
C THR A 79 36.97 -3.74 16.47
N ASP A 80 37.56 -4.76 15.85
CA ASP A 80 36.98 -5.51 14.74
C ASP A 80 36.10 -6.69 15.20
N ARG A 81 36.05 -6.94 16.51
CA ARG A 81 35.35 -8.08 17.13
C ARG A 81 34.64 -7.64 18.40
N PHE A 82 33.67 -6.74 18.24
CA PHE A 82 32.88 -6.19 19.34
C PHE A 82 32.24 -7.32 20.17
N GLU A 83 32.49 -7.30 21.48
CA GLU A 83 32.04 -8.30 22.47
C GLU A 83 32.36 -9.77 22.13
N GLY A 84 33.24 -10.03 21.16
CA GLY A 84 33.48 -11.37 20.63
C GLY A 84 32.29 -11.96 19.86
N ILE A 85 31.30 -11.13 19.51
CA ILE A 85 30.14 -11.51 18.73
C ILE A 85 30.63 -11.98 17.35
N GLU A 86 30.35 -13.24 17.07
CA GLU A 86 30.62 -13.88 15.79
C GLU A 86 29.43 -14.77 15.50
N ILE A 87 28.68 -14.40 14.48
CA ILE A 87 27.43 -15.09 14.20
C ILE A 87 27.42 -15.61 12.77
N ILE A 88 27.42 -16.94 12.69
CA ILE A 88 27.66 -17.72 11.49
C ILE A 88 26.57 -18.78 11.38
N GLY A 89 25.81 -18.77 10.29
CA GLY A 89 24.89 -19.85 9.96
C GLY A 89 25.64 -21.10 9.46
N GLN A 90 25.31 -22.29 9.99
CA GLN A 90 25.76 -23.57 9.43
C GLN A 90 24.76 -24.11 8.42
N LEU A 91 24.90 -23.71 7.15
CA LEU A 91 24.21 -24.37 6.05
C LEU A 91 25.23 -24.89 5.03
N VAL A 92 25.32 -26.24 4.98
CA VAL A 92 26.04 -27.03 3.97
C VAL A 92 27.55 -26.75 3.86
N GLY A 93 28.32 -27.32 4.80
CA GLY A 93 29.76 -27.61 4.61
C GLY A 93 30.72 -26.42 4.52
N SER A 94 30.22 -25.18 4.57
CA SER A 94 31.02 -23.95 4.67
C SER A 94 30.29 -22.96 5.58
N ALA A 95 31.01 -22.34 6.52
CA ALA A 95 30.53 -21.13 7.21
C ALA A 95 30.17 -20.07 6.16
N ARG A 96 28.94 -19.54 6.16
CA ARG A 96 28.53 -18.44 5.28
C ARG A 96 27.86 -17.30 6.08
N HIS A 97 28.23 -16.11 5.64
CA HIS A 97 28.18 -14.71 6.13
C HIS A 97 26.80 -14.14 6.53
N GLY A 98 26.55 -13.23 7.49
CA GLY A 98 27.37 -12.48 8.46
C GLY A 98 26.85 -11.04 8.73
N ALA A 99 26.39 -10.74 9.95
CA ALA A 99 26.06 -9.41 10.54
C ALA A 99 25.37 -8.35 9.62
N ASN A 100 24.45 -8.75 8.74
CA ASN A 100 23.93 -7.89 7.67
C ASN A 100 23.12 -6.66 8.13
N SER A 101 22.27 -6.83 9.13
CA SER A 101 21.46 -5.74 9.64
C SER A 101 21.38 -5.80 11.14
N MET A 102 21.66 -4.69 11.80
CA MET A 102 21.56 -4.58 13.25
C MET A 102 20.66 -3.41 13.60
N PHE A 103 20.12 -3.42 14.81
CA PHE A 103 19.45 -2.28 15.41
C PHE A 103 19.68 -2.31 16.91
N PHE A 104 19.86 -1.13 17.51
CA PHE A 104 20.02 -0.99 18.95
C PHE A 104 18.83 -0.25 19.53
N ALA A 105 18.22 -0.80 20.58
CA ALA A 105 17.10 -0.20 21.27
C ALA A 105 17.03 -0.70 22.71
N ASP A 106 16.50 0.12 23.60
CA ASP A 106 16.19 -0.25 24.98
C ASP A 106 14.90 -1.07 24.99
N HIS A 107 15.02 -2.41 25.04
CA HIS A 107 13.88 -3.31 24.89
C HIS A 107 13.01 -3.37 26.15
N ASP A 108 13.64 -3.35 27.32
CA ASP A 108 13.00 -3.60 28.61
C ASP A 108 12.84 -2.35 29.48
N GLY A 109 13.31 -1.20 28.98
CA GLY A 109 13.16 0.11 29.60
C GLY A 109 14.14 0.35 30.75
N ASP A 110 15.25 -0.38 30.80
CA ASP A 110 16.25 -0.26 31.86
C ASP A 110 17.27 0.88 31.62
N GLY A 111 17.19 1.53 30.46
CA GLY A 111 18.02 2.67 30.08
C GLY A 111 19.35 2.29 29.43
N ASP A 112 19.53 1.05 29.04
CA ASP A 112 20.64 0.62 28.18
C ASP A 112 20.15 -0.01 26.87
N LEU A 113 21.04 -0.14 25.88
CA LEU A 113 20.64 -0.58 24.54
C LEU A 113 20.95 -2.05 24.30
N ASP A 114 19.93 -2.79 23.89
CA ASP A 114 20.02 -4.17 23.42
C ASP A 114 20.32 -4.25 21.92
N LEU A 115 20.69 -5.45 21.45
CA LEU A 115 21.00 -5.69 20.04
C LEU A 115 19.97 -6.60 19.37
N TYR A 116 19.32 -6.07 18.34
CA TYR A 116 18.53 -6.82 17.38
C TYR A 116 19.35 -7.08 16.13
N TRP A 117 19.27 -8.31 15.63
CA TRP A 117 20.10 -8.75 14.52
C TRP A 117 19.29 -9.51 13.48
N GLY A 118 19.39 -9.05 12.23
CA GLY A 118 18.91 -9.75 11.06
C GLY A 118 20.05 -10.12 10.11
N ASP A 119 19.91 -11.29 9.49
CA ASP A 119 20.93 -11.89 8.64
C ASP A 119 20.31 -12.45 7.36
N PHE A 120 21.08 -12.51 6.27
CA PHE A 120 20.59 -13.06 5.01
C PHE A 120 20.19 -14.55 5.10
N PHE A 121 20.84 -15.31 5.97
CA PHE A 121 20.62 -16.74 6.21
C PHE A 121 19.96 -17.04 7.56
N GLU A 122 19.49 -16.04 8.30
CA GLU A 122 18.62 -16.23 9.46
C GLU A 122 17.19 -15.84 9.06
N PRO A 123 16.22 -16.79 9.03
CA PRO A 123 14.84 -16.44 8.72
C PRO A 123 14.23 -15.51 9.78
N GLY A 124 14.71 -15.52 11.02
CA GLY A 124 14.21 -14.65 12.09
C GLY A 124 15.04 -13.40 12.37
N VAL A 125 14.62 -12.70 13.42
CA VAL A 125 15.44 -11.68 14.09
C VAL A 125 15.96 -12.31 15.37
N LEU A 126 17.26 -12.14 15.62
CA LEU A 126 17.88 -12.56 16.86
C LEU A 126 18.01 -11.36 17.79
N PHE A 127 17.80 -11.60 19.07
CA PHE A 127 17.89 -10.61 20.14
C PHE A 127 19.01 -10.99 21.09
N ILE A 128 19.80 -10.00 21.50
CA ILE A 128 20.85 -10.11 22.51
C ILE A 128 20.60 -9.02 23.54
N GLU A 129 20.21 -9.44 24.74
CA GLU A 129 20.04 -8.57 25.91
C GLU A 129 21.40 -8.00 26.35
N ASN A 130 21.42 -6.71 26.62
CA ASN A 130 22.53 -6.08 27.29
C ASN A 130 22.41 -6.30 28.80
N THR A 131 23.10 -7.31 29.30
CA THR A 131 23.12 -7.63 30.75
C THR A 131 23.96 -6.65 31.60
N GLY A 132 24.36 -5.53 31.02
CA GLY A 132 25.33 -4.58 31.55
C GLY A 132 24.68 -3.35 32.14
N THR A 133 25.21 -2.19 31.76
CA THR A 133 24.62 -0.87 31.96
C THR A 133 24.98 -0.04 30.74
N CYS A 134 24.31 1.09 30.49
CA CYS A 134 24.72 1.96 29.39
C CYS A 134 26.22 2.32 29.45
N HIS A 135 26.76 2.73 30.61
CA HIS A 135 28.19 3.09 30.72
C HIS A 135 29.19 1.91 30.65
N SER A 136 28.70 0.67 30.63
CA SER A 136 29.51 -0.53 30.52
C SER A 136 28.69 -1.65 29.88
N PRO A 137 28.42 -1.56 28.56
CA PRO A 137 27.57 -2.52 27.86
C PRO A 137 28.15 -3.94 27.89
N ALA A 138 27.28 -4.95 27.99
CA ALA A 138 27.62 -6.36 28.08
C ALA A 138 26.73 -7.24 27.18
N LEU A 139 26.95 -7.17 25.87
CA LEU A 139 26.21 -7.89 24.82
C LEU A 139 26.82 -9.27 24.47
N ARG A 140 27.26 -10.03 25.48
CA ARG A 140 27.86 -11.38 25.29
C ARG A 140 26.88 -12.53 25.49
N ALA A 141 25.61 -12.22 25.76
CA ALA A 141 24.58 -13.22 25.97
C ALA A 141 24.38 -14.09 24.71
N MET A 142 23.87 -15.31 24.90
CA MET A 142 23.50 -16.17 23.78
C MET A 142 22.33 -15.54 23.02
N PRO A 143 22.43 -15.33 21.69
CA PRO A 143 21.34 -14.78 20.92
C PRO A 143 20.10 -15.68 21.00
N VAL A 144 18.93 -15.07 21.19
CA VAL A 144 17.64 -15.77 21.21
C VAL A 144 16.77 -15.34 20.03
N PRO A 145 16.00 -16.24 19.41
CA PRO A 145 15.03 -15.85 18.38
C PRO A 145 13.94 -14.98 18.98
N LEU A 146 13.67 -13.84 18.35
CA LEU A 146 12.57 -12.98 18.72
C LEU A 146 11.23 -13.66 18.39
N MET A 147 10.26 -13.53 19.29
CA MET A 147 8.97 -14.19 19.19
C MET A 147 7.85 -13.18 19.07
N ALA A 148 6.82 -13.54 18.31
CA ALA A 148 5.56 -12.82 18.22
C ALA A 148 4.40 -13.82 18.17
N ASP A 149 3.29 -13.49 18.82
CA ASP A 149 2.09 -14.35 18.89
C ASP A 149 2.37 -15.79 19.38
N GLY A 150 3.40 -15.96 20.21
CA GLY A 150 3.81 -17.26 20.76
C GLY A 150 4.70 -18.11 19.84
N ASP A 151 5.04 -17.63 18.64
CA ASP A 151 5.91 -18.31 17.68
C ASP A 151 7.15 -17.48 17.37
N THR A 152 8.23 -18.14 16.92
CA THR A 152 9.42 -17.43 16.40
C THR A 152 9.07 -16.67 15.13
N ILE A 153 9.49 -15.41 15.06
CA ILE A 153 9.38 -14.61 13.83
C ILE A 153 10.21 -15.30 12.75
N ALA A 154 9.58 -15.67 11.65
CA ALA A 154 10.23 -16.34 10.51
C ALA A 154 9.79 -15.71 9.19
N THR A 155 10.77 -15.20 8.44
CA THR A 155 10.62 -14.56 7.13
C THR A 155 11.53 -15.29 6.12
N SER A 156 11.84 -14.66 4.98
CA SER A 156 12.89 -15.17 4.10
C SER A 156 14.32 -14.94 4.57
N GLY A 157 14.51 -14.12 5.60
CA GLY A 157 15.80 -13.57 6.01
C GLY A 157 16.12 -12.25 5.29
N PHE A 158 17.33 -11.77 5.53
CA PHE A 158 17.76 -10.39 5.30
C PHE A 158 16.81 -9.37 5.93
N ASN A 159 16.52 -9.66 7.19
CA ASN A 159 15.65 -8.90 8.07
C ASN A 159 16.31 -7.58 8.47
N ALA A 160 15.64 -6.45 8.25
CA ALA A 160 16.08 -5.13 8.68
C ALA A 160 15.21 -4.64 9.83
N PRO A 161 15.54 -4.98 11.10
CA PRO A 161 14.76 -4.55 12.24
C PRO A 161 14.93 -3.04 12.48
N TYR A 162 13.85 -2.42 12.95
CA TYR A 162 13.79 -1.04 13.41
C TYR A 162 12.74 -0.99 14.52
N LEU A 163 13.07 -0.38 15.65
CA LEU A 163 12.14 -0.22 16.75
C LEU A 163 11.81 1.26 16.96
N ALA A 164 10.52 1.54 17.09
CA ALA A 164 10.00 2.86 17.41
C ALA A 164 8.57 2.74 17.97
N ASP A 165 8.15 3.75 18.71
CA ASP A 165 6.75 3.93 19.13
C ASP A 165 5.93 4.42 17.92
N ILE A 166 5.37 3.46 17.16
CA ILE A 166 4.73 3.73 15.87
C ILE A 166 3.28 4.15 16.08
N ASP A 167 2.59 3.52 17.03
CA ASP A 167 1.20 3.84 17.36
C ASP A 167 1.05 4.91 18.47
N ALA A 168 2.17 5.51 18.90
CA ALA A 168 2.25 6.60 19.86
C ALA A 168 1.67 6.23 21.24
N ASP A 169 1.80 4.97 21.63
CA ASP A 169 1.31 4.44 22.89
C ASP A 169 2.37 4.36 24.02
N GLY A 170 3.59 4.81 23.70
CA GLY A 170 4.72 4.90 24.62
C GLY A 170 5.53 3.61 24.73
N ARG A 171 5.25 2.58 23.94
CA ARG A 171 6.03 1.34 23.85
C ARG A 171 6.74 1.23 22.51
N LEU A 172 7.84 0.49 22.46
CA LEU A 172 8.58 0.31 21.21
C LEU A 172 7.96 -0.85 20.42
N ASP A 173 7.50 -0.55 19.21
CA ASP A 173 7.04 -1.55 18.25
C ASP A 173 8.18 -2.05 17.36
N LEU A 174 8.04 -3.26 16.84
CA LEU A 174 9.00 -3.81 15.88
C LEU A 174 8.51 -3.62 14.44
N PHE A 175 9.29 -2.88 13.68
CA PHE A 175 9.18 -2.71 12.24
C PHE A 175 10.29 -3.52 11.55
N LEU A 176 9.95 -4.45 10.68
CA LEU A 176 10.89 -5.40 10.10
C LEU A 176 10.84 -5.37 8.57
N GLY A 177 11.83 -4.76 7.93
CA GLY A 177 11.97 -4.84 6.47
C GLY A 177 12.45 -6.24 6.04
N VAL A 178 11.81 -6.85 5.04
CA VAL A 178 12.23 -8.17 4.51
C VAL A 178 12.75 -7.99 3.10
N LEU A 179 14.08 -8.06 2.95
CA LEU A 179 14.76 -7.75 1.68
C LEU A 179 14.97 -8.96 0.75
N GLY A 180 14.37 -10.11 1.07
CA GLY A 180 14.42 -11.32 0.26
C GLY A 180 15.63 -12.22 0.54
N GLY A 181 15.74 -12.73 1.76
CA GLY A 181 16.83 -13.64 2.17
C GLY A 181 16.78 -15.05 1.56
N ALA A 182 17.59 -15.96 2.11
CA ALA A 182 17.81 -17.29 1.55
C ALA A 182 16.61 -18.26 1.61
N PHE A 183 15.57 -17.97 2.40
CA PHE A 183 14.47 -18.90 2.67
C PHE A 183 13.21 -18.54 1.89
N ASN A 184 12.90 -19.32 0.86
CA ASN A 184 11.69 -19.13 0.05
C ASN A 184 11.48 -17.70 -0.51
N PRO A 185 12.50 -17.05 -1.12
CA PRO A 185 12.42 -15.65 -1.55
C PRO A 185 11.26 -15.36 -2.53
N ASN A 186 10.83 -16.37 -3.30
CA ASN A 186 9.69 -16.24 -4.22
C ASN A 186 8.32 -16.24 -3.51
N ARG A 187 8.22 -16.79 -2.29
CA ARG A 187 6.97 -16.77 -1.50
C ARG A 187 6.88 -15.54 -0.62
N THR A 188 8.02 -15.04 -0.13
CA THR A 188 8.10 -13.86 0.74
C THR A 188 8.23 -12.56 -0.02
N SER A 189 8.37 -12.57 -1.35
CA SER A 189 8.34 -11.34 -2.16
C SER A 189 7.02 -10.57 -2.03
N ALA A 190 5.94 -11.23 -1.59
CA ALA A 190 4.68 -10.58 -1.24
C ALA A 190 4.68 -10.00 0.18
N ASP A 191 5.51 -10.52 1.08
CA ASP A 191 5.65 -10.10 2.48
C ASP A 191 6.97 -9.34 2.63
N ASN A 192 7.01 -8.12 2.07
CA ASN A 192 8.19 -7.24 2.01
C ASN A 192 8.53 -6.56 3.35
N PHE A 193 7.71 -6.80 4.37
CA PHE A 193 7.70 -6.02 5.60
C PHE A 193 6.96 -6.76 6.71
N HIS A 194 7.27 -6.57 7.99
CA HIS A 194 6.42 -7.00 9.09
C HIS A 194 6.31 -5.90 10.17
N TYR A 195 5.09 -5.55 10.59
CA TYR A 195 4.80 -4.68 11.72
C TYR A 195 4.30 -5.53 12.89
N TYR A 196 4.96 -5.44 14.04
CA TYR A 196 4.53 -6.05 15.28
C TYR A 196 4.37 -5.00 16.36
N ALA A 197 3.19 -4.91 16.95
CA ALA A 197 2.92 -3.99 18.05
C ALA A 197 3.31 -4.63 19.39
N GLN A 198 4.01 -3.88 20.24
CA GLN A 198 4.37 -4.37 21.57
C GLN A 198 3.20 -4.22 22.54
N GLN A 199 2.86 -5.29 23.24
CA GLN A 199 1.80 -5.32 24.24
C GLN A 199 2.34 -4.87 25.60
N ALA A 200 1.43 -4.55 26.53
CA ALA A 200 1.82 -4.09 27.87
C ALA A 200 2.62 -5.12 28.70
N ASP A 201 2.59 -6.39 28.31
CA ASP A 201 3.39 -7.47 28.91
C ASP A 201 4.74 -7.72 28.20
N GLY A 202 5.10 -6.86 27.24
CA GLY A 202 6.32 -6.94 26.43
C GLY A 202 6.22 -7.88 25.23
N SER A 203 5.14 -8.65 25.09
CA SER A 203 4.96 -9.55 23.95
C SER A 203 4.70 -8.76 22.65
N LEU A 204 5.10 -9.34 21.52
CA LEU A 204 4.87 -8.76 20.19
C LEU A 204 3.67 -9.43 19.52
N THR A 205 2.79 -8.63 18.92
CA THR A 205 1.64 -9.11 18.14
C THR A 205 1.73 -8.63 16.70
N LEU A 206 1.64 -9.55 15.74
CA LEU A 206 1.69 -9.22 14.31
C LEU A 206 0.47 -8.36 13.92
N ARG A 207 0.75 -7.22 13.29
CA ARG A 207 -0.25 -6.30 12.75
C ARG A 207 -0.33 -6.34 11.23
N SER A 208 0.82 -6.39 10.55
CA SER A 208 0.89 -6.43 9.09
C SER A 208 2.13 -7.16 8.60
N ARG A 209 2.05 -7.79 7.43
CA ARG A 209 3.19 -8.36 6.68
C ARG A 209 3.52 -7.61 5.40
N ARG A 210 2.97 -6.41 5.22
CA ARG A 210 3.19 -5.59 4.03
C ARG A 210 3.25 -4.13 4.41
N PHE A 211 4.29 -3.46 3.95
CA PHE A 211 4.38 -2.01 4.03
C PHE A 211 3.96 -1.53 2.65
N LEU A 212 2.71 -1.10 2.60
CA LEU A 212 2.10 -0.50 1.45
C LEU A 212 1.64 0.85 1.95
N ASP A 213 2.18 1.92 1.38
CA ASP A 213 1.79 3.31 1.67
C ASP A 213 0.37 3.63 1.11
N GLY A 214 -0.51 2.61 1.06
CA GLY A 214 -1.81 2.60 0.41
C GLY A 214 -2.47 1.21 0.43
N ILE A 215 -3.72 1.15 -0.04
CA ILE A 215 -4.49 -0.09 -0.16
C ILE A 215 -4.05 -0.86 -1.40
N ASP A 216 -3.37 -1.99 -1.23
CA ASP A 216 -2.98 -2.87 -2.35
C ASP A 216 -3.63 -4.25 -2.22
N VAL A 217 -4.49 -4.54 -3.18
CA VAL A 217 -5.23 -5.79 -3.31
C VAL A 217 -4.74 -6.64 -4.50
N GLY A 218 -3.57 -6.31 -5.06
CA GLY A 218 -3.02 -6.95 -6.24
C GLY A 218 -3.33 -6.19 -7.54
N SER A 219 -2.86 -6.74 -8.67
CA SER A 219 -2.87 -6.06 -9.97
C SER A 219 -4.26 -5.66 -10.46
N GLU A 220 -4.33 -4.56 -11.20
CA GLU A 220 -5.56 -4.03 -11.81
C GLU A 220 -6.64 -3.82 -10.75
N SER A 221 -6.29 -3.07 -9.71
CA SER A 221 -7.20 -2.66 -8.63
C SER A 221 -8.29 -1.71 -9.17
N VAL A 222 -9.52 -1.90 -8.73
CA VAL A 222 -10.67 -1.08 -9.14
C VAL A 222 -11.43 -0.64 -7.89
N PRO A 223 -11.31 0.63 -7.45
CA PRO A 223 -12.02 1.14 -6.29
C PRO A 223 -13.49 1.46 -6.62
N ALA A 224 -14.37 1.38 -5.62
CA ALA A 224 -15.72 1.93 -5.62
C ALA A 224 -16.06 2.37 -4.20
N PHE A 225 -16.77 3.48 -4.05
CA PHE A 225 -17.12 4.06 -2.75
C PHE A 225 -18.64 4.14 -2.58
N ALA A 226 -19.11 3.83 -1.37
CA ALA A 226 -20.48 4.04 -0.92
C ALA A 226 -20.55 3.88 0.60
N ASP A 227 -21.58 4.41 1.25
CA ASP A 227 -21.92 4.10 2.64
C ASP A 227 -22.50 2.66 2.70
N LEU A 228 -21.65 1.66 2.95
CA LEU A 228 -22.03 0.25 2.86
C LEU A 228 -22.56 -0.30 4.18
N ASP A 229 -22.18 0.29 5.32
CA ASP A 229 -22.67 -0.09 6.65
C ASP A 229 -23.60 0.93 7.32
N GLY A 230 -23.98 1.99 6.61
CA GLY A 230 -25.06 2.88 7.00
C GLY A 230 -24.72 3.90 8.08
N ASP A 231 -23.44 4.07 8.40
CA ASP A 231 -23.00 4.97 9.46
C ASP A 231 -22.86 6.44 8.99
N GLY A 232 -23.02 6.66 7.68
CA GLY A 232 -23.05 7.97 7.05
C GLY A 232 -21.70 8.48 6.58
N ASP A 233 -20.66 7.65 6.61
CA ASP A 233 -19.41 7.89 5.92
C ASP A 233 -19.19 6.95 4.72
N LEU A 234 -18.19 7.22 3.89
CA LEU A 234 -17.95 6.42 2.68
C LEU A 234 -17.00 5.28 2.97
N ASP A 235 -17.47 4.05 2.76
CA ASP A 235 -16.66 2.85 2.71
C ASP A 235 -16.03 2.64 1.33
N LEU A 236 -15.09 1.71 1.25
CA LEU A 236 -14.36 1.38 0.04
C LEU A 236 -14.46 -0.12 -0.29
N LEU A 237 -15.01 -0.42 -1.47
CA LEU A 237 -14.97 -1.74 -2.08
C LEU A 237 -13.92 -1.76 -3.20
N VAL A 238 -12.96 -2.69 -3.14
CA VAL A 238 -11.91 -2.79 -4.16
C VAL A 238 -11.95 -4.14 -4.85
N GLY A 239 -12.15 -4.14 -6.17
CA GLY A 239 -11.95 -5.30 -7.03
C GLY A 239 -10.51 -5.41 -7.52
N ASN A 240 -10.13 -6.58 -8.02
CA ASN A 240 -8.82 -6.81 -8.62
C ASN A 240 -8.91 -7.77 -9.82
N LYS A 241 -7.78 -7.98 -10.50
CA LYS A 241 -7.68 -9.00 -11.56
C LYS A 241 -7.67 -10.44 -11.06
N LEU A 242 -6.83 -10.70 -10.06
CA LEU A 242 -6.64 -12.00 -9.42
C LEU A 242 -6.26 -11.76 -7.96
N ASP A 243 -6.89 -12.48 -7.05
CA ASP A 243 -6.49 -12.54 -5.64
C ASP A 243 -5.02 -12.96 -5.53
N PRO A 244 -4.14 -12.12 -4.94
CA PRO A 244 -2.71 -12.41 -4.83
C PRO A 244 -2.42 -13.66 -3.98
N THR A 245 -3.38 -14.13 -3.20
CA THR A 245 -3.23 -15.33 -2.37
C THR A 245 -3.48 -16.61 -3.18
N THR A 246 -4.63 -16.70 -3.84
CA THR A 246 -5.03 -17.92 -4.55
C THR A 246 -4.60 -17.97 -6.01
N LEU A 247 -4.42 -16.81 -6.65
CA LEU A 247 -4.05 -16.63 -8.07
C LEU A 247 -5.01 -17.32 -9.07
N GLN A 248 -6.23 -17.64 -8.64
CA GLN A 248 -7.20 -18.40 -9.45
C GLN A 248 -8.34 -17.53 -9.98
N SER A 249 -8.87 -16.64 -9.14
CA SER A 249 -9.96 -15.73 -9.47
C SER A 249 -9.70 -14.36 -8.85
N ALA A 250 -10.38 -13.34 -9.35
CA ALA A 250 -10.51 -12.06 -8.70
C ALA A 250 -11.19 -12.18 -7.33
N ARG A 251 -11.07 -11.13 -6.53
CA ARG A 251 -11.72 -10.98 -5.23
C ARG A 251 -12.17 -9.52 -5.03
N LEU A 252 -13.25 -9.34 -4.27
CA LEU A 252 -13.73 -8.05 -3.80
C LEU A 252 -13.31 -7.89 -2.33
N TYR A 253 -12.63 -6.80 -2.01
CA TYR A 253 -12.14 -6.48 -0.68
C TYR A 253 -12.95 -5.31 -0.14
N PHE A 254 -13.61 -5.52 1.00
CA PHE A 254 -14.40 -4.50 1.67
C PHE A 254 -13.55 -3.87 2.78
N PHE A 255 -13.29 -2.58 2.62
CA PHE A 255 -12.66 -1.74 3.62
C PHE A 255 -13.72 -0.86 4.24
N ARG A 256 -14.00 -1.07 5.52
CA ARG A 256 -14.84 -0.17 6.30
C ARG A 256 -14.06 1.08 6.62
N ASN A 257 -14.70 2.23 6.57
CA ASN A 257 -14.12 3.46 7.07
C ASN A 257 -14.36 3.56 8.59
N ASP A 258 -13.32 3.31 9.38
CA ASP A 258 -13.35 3.43 10.84
C ASP A 258 -13.14 4.89 11.31
N GLY A 259 -13.09 5.84 10.36
CA GLY A 259 -12.76 7.24 10.57
C GLY A 259 -14.00 8.12 10.75
N THR A 260 -14.07 9.18 9.95
CA THR A 260 -15.22 10.08 9.86
C THR A 260 -15.44 10.47 8.40
N PRO A 261 -16.60 11.06 8.02
CA PRO A 261 -16.83 11.57 6.67
C PRO A 261 -15.80 12.59 6.16
N THR A 262 -15.04 13.22 7.07
CA THR A 262 -14.04 14.26 6.73
C THR A 262 -12.59 13.85 7.00
N ALA A 263 -12.40 12.66 7.56
CA ALA A 263 -11.09 12.11 7.91
C ALA A 263 -11.18 10.58 7.84
N PRO A 264 -11.25 10.03 6.63
CA PRO A 264 -11.48 8.60 6.43
C PRO A 264 -10.29 7.77 6.92
N MET A 265 -10.59 6.59 7.45
CA MET A 265 -9.61 5.60 7.89
C MET A 265 -10.05 4.20 7.45
N PHE A 266 -9.57 3.75 6.30
CA PHE A 266 -9.97 2.47 5.72
C PHE A 266 -9.29 1.27 6.39
N VAL A 267 -10.09 0.36 6.93
CA VAL A 267 -9.65 -0.90 7.55
C VAL A 267 -10.28 -2.07 6.79
N LEU A 268 -9.46 -3.04 6.38
CA LEU A 268 -9.97 -4.25 5.72
C LEU A 268 -10.90 -4.99 6.68
N ALA A 269 -12.20 -4.97 6.39
CA ALA A 269 -13.23 -5.56 7.23
C ALA A 269 -13.59 -6.97 6.77
N ASP A 270 -13.75 -7.17 5.45
CA ASP A 270 -14.12 -8.47 4.90
C ASP A 270 -13.72 -8.61 3.41
N THR A 271 -13.99 -9.78 2.84
CA THR A 271 -13.96 -10.03 1.39
C THR A 271 -15.28 -10.63 0.96
N LEU A 272 -15.88 -10.10 -0.11
CA LEU A 272 -17.19 -10.56 -0.55
C LEU A 272 -17.09 -11.87 -1.34
N ASP A 273 -17.94 -12.84 -0.99
CA ASP A 273 -18.07 -14.09 -1.71
C ASP A 273 -19.02 -13.91 -2.90
N VAL A 274 -18.44 -13.83 -4.09
CA VAL A 274 -19.15 -13.74 -5.37
C VAL A 274 -18.67 -14.85 -6.31
N PRO A 275 -19.47 -15.27 -7.31
CA PRO A 275 -19.06 -16.29 -8.26
C PRO A 275 -17.68 -15.98 -8.85
N ALA A 276 -16.78 -16.96 -8.78
CA ALA A 276 -15.39 -16.79 -9.20
C ALA A 276 -15.30 -16.35 -10.67
N GLN A 277 -14.69 -15.18 -10.90
CA GLN A 277 -14.41 -14.65 -12.22
C GLN A 277 -13.01 -14.08 -12.29
N TYR A 278 -12.59 -13.73 -13.50
CA TYR A 278 -11.40 -12.93 -13.75
C TYR A 278 -11.78 -11.45 -13.81
N HIS A 279 -10.99 -10.60 -13.16
CA HIS A 279 -11.15 -9.14 -13.13
C HIS A 279 -12.51 -8.63 -12.65
N PHE A 280 -12.55 -8.10 -11.43
CA PHE A 280 -13.73 -7.47 -10.85
C PHE A 280 -13.64 -5.94 -10.90
N ALA A 281 -14.68 -5.32 -11.45
CA ALA A 281 -14.87 -3.87 -11.48
C ALA A 281 -16.24 -3.52 -10.87
N PRO A 282 -16.31 -3.23 -9.56
CA PRO A 282 -17.57 -2.88 -8.91
C PRO A 282 -18.01 -1.45 -9.25
N ALA A 283 -19.32 -1.24 -9.31
CA ALA A 283 -19.98 0.06 -9.25
C ALA A 283 -21.17 -0.05 -8.28
N LEU A 284 -21.35 0.95 -7.42
CA LEU A 284 -22.26 0.92 -6.28
C LEU A 284 -23.28 2.05 -6.40
N ALA A 285 -24.56 1.74 -6.16
CA ALA A 285 -25.65 2.71 -6.09
C ALA A 285 -26.90 2.04 -5.49
N ASP A 286 -27.85 2.81 -4.98
CA ASP A 286 -29.21 2.31 -4.73
C ASP A 286 -29.92 2.15 -6.09
N LEU A 287 -29.96 0.92 -6.61
CA LEU A 287 -30.44 0.62 -7.96
C LEU A 287 -31.91 0.21 -7.99
N ASP A 288 -32.57 -0.07 -6.87
CA ASP A 288 -34.00 -0.36 -6.84
C ASP A 288 -34.82 0.53 -5.90
N GLY A 289 -34.20 1.58 -5.37
CA GLY A 289 -34.85 2.65 -4.63
C GLY A 289 -35.32 2.24 -3.24
N ASP A 290 -34.78 1.14 -2.70
CA ASP A 290 -35.13 0.64 -1.37
C ASP A 290 -34.29 1.26 -0.24
N GLY A 291 -33.33 2.12 -0.61
CA GLY A 291 -32.44 2.82 0.32
C GLY A 291 -31.27 1.99 0.81
N LEU A 292 -30.99 0.84 0.17
CA LEU A 292 -29.80 0.01 0.35
C LEU A 292 -28.89 0.13 -0.89
N VAL A 293 -27.58 0.14 -0.67
CA VAL A 293 -26.61 0.16 -1.78
C VAL A 293 -26.56 -1.22 -2.44
N ASP A 294 -26.90 -1.27 -3.73
CA ASP A 294 -26.73 -2.39 -4.63
C ASP A 294 -25.37 -2.36 -5.35
N MET A 295 -25.03 -3.45 -6.06
CA MET A 295 -23.77 -3.57 -6.79
C MET A 295 -23.96 -4.04 -8.23
N LEU A 296 -23.41 -3.29 -9.18
CA LEU A 296 -23.05 -3.79 -10.50
C LEU A 296 -21.60 -4.28 -10.46
N LEU A 297 -21.35 -5.48 -10.99
CA LEU A 297 -20.03 -6.08 -11.02
C LEU A 297 -19.61 -6.40 -12.44
N GLY A 298 -18.71 -5.57 -12.97
CA GLY A 298 -18.02 -5.82 -14.23
C GLY A 298 -17.09 -7.04 -14.13
N THR A 299 -17.10 -7.85 -15.18
CA THR A 299 -16.30 -9.08 -15.28
C THR A 299 -15.60 -9.21 -16.63
N TRP A 300 -14.63 -10.11 -16.72
CA TRP A 300 -13.96 -10.38 -18.00
C TRP A 300 -14.89 -10.96 -19.07
N ASN A 301 -15.72 -11.97 -18.77
CA ASN A 301 -16.49 -12.70 -19.79
C ASN A 301 -18.01 -12.74 -19.58
N GLU A 302 -18.53 -12.40 -18.39
CA GLU A 302 -19.96 -12.50 -18.12
C GLU A 302 -20.73 -11.20 -18.36
N GLY A 303 -20.04 -10.14 -18.80
CA GLY A 303 -20.60 -8.80 -18.88
C GLY A 303 -20.60 -8.13 -17.51
N VAL A 304 -21.71 -7.45 -17.21
CA VAL A 304 -21.96 -6.80 -15.91
C VAL A 304 -23.02 -7.59 -15.16
N LEU A 305 -22.63 -8.18 -14.03
CA LEU A 305 -23.53 -8.89 -13.12
C LEU A 305 -24.25 -7.89 -12.23
N TYR A 306 -25.52 -8.14 -11.93
CA TYR A 306 -26.29 -7.36 -10.95
C TYR A 306 -26.36 -8.12 -9.63
N PHE A 307 -26.10 -7.43 -8.52
CA PHE A 307 -26.31 -7.94 -7.16
C PHE A 307 -27.21 -7.00 -6.38
N ARG A 308 -28.35 -7.52 -5.90
CA ARG A 308 -29.23 -6.80 -4.98
C ARG A 308 -28.71 -6.94 -3.56
N ASN A 309 -28.70 -5.86 -2.80
CA ASN A 309 -28.51 -5.90 -1.36
C ASN A 309 -29.81 -6.32 -0.68
N VAL A 310 -29.87 -7.57 -0.25
CA VAL A 310 -31.00 -8.17 0.47
C VAL A 310 -30.74 -8.28 1.97
N GLY A 311 -29.73 -7.54 2.45
CA GLY A 311 -29.32 -7.45 3.84
C GLY A 311 -30.08 -6.35 4.57
N THR A 312 -29.38 -5.68 5.47
CA THR A 312 -29.82 -4.41 6.06
C THR A 312 -28.79 -3.34 5.72
N ARG A 313 -29.09 -2.10 6.10
CA ARG A 313 -28.16 -0.99 5.89
C ARG A 313 -26.84 -1.21 6.63
N GLU A 314 -26.89 -1.78 7.83
CA GLU A 314 -25.73 -2.04 8.69
C GLU A 314 -25.02 -3.38 8.44
N ALA A 315 -25.60 -4.22 7.59
CA ALA A 315 -25.09 -5.54 7.28
C ALA A 315 -25.50 -5.91 5.85
N PRO A 316 -24.83 -5.34 4.83
CA PRO A 316 -25.19 -5.57 3.44
C PRO A 316 -25.00 -7.06 3.09
N ARG A 317 -25.94 -7.61 2.32
CA ARG A 317 -25.84 -8.97 1.77
C ARG A 317 -26.19 -8.95 0.30
N PHE A 318 -25.17 -9.14 -0.54
CA PHE A 318 -25.32 -9.12 -1.99
C PHE A 318 -25.75 -10.49 -2.54
N GLU A 319 -26.93 -10.55 -3.15
CA GLU A 319 -27.42 -11.73 -3.87
C GLU A 319 -27.55 -11.45 -5.38
N PRO A 320 -27.09 -12.36 -6.24
CA PRO A 320 -27.08 -12.13 -7.69
C PRO A 320 -28.50 -12.11 -8.27
N ASP A 321 -28.83 -11.07 -9.05
CA ASP A 321 -30.06 -10.98 -9.83
C ASP A 321 -29.77 -11.27 -11.31
N SER A 322 -29.74 -12.56 -11.65
CA SER A 322 -29.45 -13.02 -13.01
C SER A 322 -30.40 -12.50 -14.10
N ALA A 323 -31.60 -12.02 -13.73
CA ALA A 323 -32.54 -11.45 -14.69
C ALA A 323 -32.15 -10.04 -15.14
N ARG A 324 -31.34 -9.34 -14.34
CA ARG A 324 -30.85 -7.98 -14.60
C ARG A 324 -29.40 -7.92 -15.08
N THR A 325 -28.71 -9.07 -15.20
CA THR A 325 -27.36 -9.15 -15.78
C THR A 325 -27.32 -8.59 -17.19
N ILE A 326 -26.36 -7.71 -17.46
CA ILE A 326 -26.15 -7.10 -18.78
C ILE A 326 -25.06 -7.87 -19.51
N ARG A 327 -25.42 -8.44 -20.66
CA ARG A 327 -24.48 -9.05 -21.59
C ARG A 327 -24.06 -8.00 -22.62
N LEU A 328 -22.75 -7.84 -22.80
CA LEU A 328 -22.23 -7.01 -23.86
C LEU A 328 -22.55 -7.64 -25.22
N THR A 329 -22.80 -6.81 -26.23
CA THR A 329 -22.99 -7.25 -27.62
C THR A 329 -21.69 -7.75 -28.24
N ARG A 330 -20.55 -7.23 -27.76
CA ARG A 330 -19.19 -7.63 -28.11
C ARG A 330 -18.23 -7.38 -26.94
N GLY A 331 -16.97 -7.76 -27.12
CA GLY A 331 -15.91 -7.44 -26.18
C GLY A 331 -15.85 -8.31 -24.92
N SER A 332 -15.02 -7.87 -23.98
CA SER A 332 -14.69 -8.52 -22.71
C SER A 332 -14.17 -7.46 -21.75
N ASN A 333 -13.92 -7.80 -20.48
CA ASN A 333 -13.39 -6.88 -19.46
C ASN A 333 -14.31 -5.68 -19.21
N SER A 334 -15.54 -5.97 -18.79
CA SER A 334 -16.59 -4.98 -18.57
C SER A 334 -16.27 -4.13 -17.34
N THR A 335 -16.35 -2.81 -17.46
CA THR A 335 -16.08 -1.85 -16.38
C THR A 335 -17.24 -0.85 -16.28
N PRO A 336 -18.22 -1.08 -15.38
CA PRO A 336 -19.42 -0.25 -15.28
C PRO A 336 -19.13 1.10 -14.60
N ALA A 337 -19.81 2.15 -15.05
CA ALA A 337 -19.88 3.46 -14.40
C ALA A 337 -21.31 4.00 -14.52
N LEU A 338 -21.84 4.54 -13.43
CA LEU A 338 -23.21 5.04 -13.33
C LEU A 338 -23.24 6.57 -13.28
N GLY A 339 -24.27 7.19 -13.86
CA GLY A 339 -24.53 8.62 -13.74
C GLY A 339 -25.77 9.06 -14.50
N ASP A 340 -26.47 10.07 -13.99
CA ASP A 340 -27.64 10.71 -14.61
C ASP A 340 -27.17 11.62 -15.77
N ILE A 341 -27.00 11.07 -16.97
CA ILE A 341 -26.36 11.78 -18.09
C ILE A 341 -27.36 12.59 -18.94
N ASP A 342 -28.67 12.31 -18.82
CA ASP A 342 -29.72 13.06 -19.50
C ASP A 342 -30.63 13.90 -18.57
N GLY A 343 -30.33 13.90 -17.27
CA GLY A 343 -30.91 14.83 -16.29
C GLY A 343 -32.34 14.50 -15.89
N ASP A 344 -32.80 13.26 -16.12
CA ASP A 344 -34.16 12.84 -15.80
C ASP A 344 -34.31 12.30 -14.35
N GLY A 345 -33.19 12.18 -13.65
CA GLY A 345 -33.11 11.83 -12.24
C GLY A 345 -32.99 10.33 -11.98
N ASP A 346 -32.74 9.52 -13.00
CA ASP A 346 -32.29 8.14 -12.86
C ASP A 346 -30.85 7.92 -13.36
N LEU A 347 -30.23 6.82 -12.96
CA LEU A 347 -28.84 6.54 -13.31
C LEU A 347 -28.75 5.79 -14.64
N ASP A 348 -28.02 6.35 -15.59
CA ASP A 348 -27.60 5.67 -16.81
C ASP A 348 -26.30 4.89 -16.60
N LEU A 349 -25.97 4.01 -17.56
CA LEU A 349 -24.84 3.10 -17.44
C LEU A 349 -23.88 3.21 -18.64
N PHE A 350 -22.63 3.54 -18.33
CA PHE A 350 -21.49 3.41 -19.23
C PHE A 350 -20.72 2.13 -18.90
N ILE A 351 -20.27 1.41 -19.92
CA ILE A 351 -19.45 0.20 -19.74
C ILE A 351 -18.24 0.26 -20.64
N GLY A 352 -17.05 0.33 -20.04
CA GLY A 352 -15.80 0.16 -20.76
C GLY A 352 -15.51 -1.31 -21.07
N GLU A 353 -14.67 -1.54 -22.08
CA GLU A 353 -14.24 -2.89 -22.48
C GLU A 353 -12.74 -2.98 -22.84
N ALA A 354 -12.26 -4.21 -23.01
CA ALA A 354 -10.88 -4.54 -23.34
C ALA A 354 -10.41 -3.92 -24.67
N SER A 355 -11.32 -3.67 -25.61
CA SER A 355 -11.03 -3.04 -26.90
C SER A 355 -10.65 -1.56 -26.78
N GLY A 356 -11.03 -0.89 -25.68
CA GLY A 356 -10.91 0.56 -25.54
C GLY A 356 -12.17 1.34 -25.93
N GLU A 357 -13.20 0.69 -26.50
CA GLU A 357 -14.50 1.31 -26.76
C GLU A 357 -15.34 1.43 -25.48
N VAL A 358 -16.29 2.37 -25.48
CA VAL A 358 -17.25 2.55 -24.39
C VAL A 358 -18.67 2.26 -24.89
N ASN A 359 -19.41 1.46 -24.14
CA ASN A 359 -20.82 1.19 -24.38
C ASN A 359 -21.67 2.16 -23.54
N PHE A 360 -22.78 2.62 -24.08
CA PHE A 360 -23.77 3.45 -23.39
C PHE A 360 -25.14 2.77 -23.39
N TYR A 361 -25.67 2.58 -22.19
CA TYR A 361 -27.01 2.08 -21.94
C TYR A 361 -27.78 3.18 -21.21
N ARG A 362 -28.88 3.62 -21.82
CA ARG A 362 -29.81 4.53 -21.16
C ARG A 362 -30.74 3.72 -20.26
N ASN A 363 -31.04 4.23 -19.08
CA ASN A 363 -32.09 3.69 -18.25
C ASN A 363 -33.45 4.19 -18.77
N ASP A 364 -34.16 3.36 -19.55
CA ASP A 364 -35.52 3.70 -20.00
C ASP A 364 -36.60 3.37 -18.93
N GLY A 365 -36.18 3.18 -17.68
CA GLY A 365 -37.00 2.73 -16.55
C GLY A 365 -37.35 3.87 -15.61
N SER A 366 -37.00 3.72 -14.34
CA SER A 366 -37.00 4.79 -13.34
C SER A 366 -35.80 4.62 -12.41
N ALA A 367 -35.59 5.59 -11.52
CA ALA A 367 -34.58 5.52 -10.47
C ALA A 367 -34.72 4.30 -9.54
N SER A 368 -35.92 3.73 -9.40
CA SER A 368 -36.20 2.58 -8.53
C SER A 368 -36.44 1.27 -9.29
N GLU A 369 -36.52 1.31 -10.61
CA GLU A 369 -36.71 0.13 -11.45
C GLU A 369 -35.95 0.30 -12.77
N PRO A 370 -34.61 0.20 -12.73
CA PRO A 370 -33.78 0.51 -13.87
C PRO A 370 -33.98 -0.51 -14.98
N ARG A 371 -34.06 0.00 -16.20
CA ARG A 371 -34.13 -0.78 -17.43
C ARG A 371 -33.12 -0.25 -18.43
N PHE A 372 -31.90 -0.77 -18.32
CA PHE A 372 -30.78 -0.43 -19.20
C PHE A 372 -31.00 -0.96 -20.62
N THR A 373 -31.27 -0.04 -21.55
CA THR A 373 -31.36 -0.32 -22.99
C THR A 373 -30.10 0.17 -23.68
N LEU A 374 -29.44 -0.70 -24.46
CA LEU A 374 -28.27 -0.33 -25.25
C LEU A 374 -28.63 0.77 -26.27
N VAL A 375 -27.95 1.91 -26.18
CA VAL A 375 -28.06 3.01 -27.14
C VAL A 375 -26.92 2.96 -28.14
N SER A 376 -25.70 2.72 -27.68
CA SER A 376 -24.51 2.58 -28.52
C SER A 376 -23.50 1.64 -27.86
N ASP A 377 -22.87 0.77 -28.65
CA ASP A 377 -21.74 -0.05 -28.21
C ASP A 377 -20.37 0.54 -28.63
N ALA A 378 -20.39 1.71 -29.27
CA ALA A 378 -19.22 2.56 -29.53
C ALA A 378 -19.64 4.02 -29.33
N PHE A 379 -19.87 4.39 -28.06
CA PHE A 379 -20.39 5.69 -27.66
C PHE A 379 -19.53 6.82 -28.25
N GLU A 380 -20.16 7.66 -29.07
CA GLU A 380 -19.54 8.76 -29.83
C GLU A 380 -18.27 8.40 -30.64
N GLY A 381 -18.03 7.11 -30.92
CA GLY A 381 -16.79 6.64 -31.54
C GLY A 381 -15.54 6.85 -30.67
N ILE A 382 -15.72 6.99 -29.35
CA ILE A 382 -14.62 7.08 -28.39
C ILE A 382 -13.90 5.73 -28.32
N ASP A 383 -12.59 5.76 -28.59
CA ASP A 383 -11.69 4.62 -28.49
C ASP A 383 -10.39 5.07 -27.82
N VAL A 384 -10.11 4.51 -26.65
CA VAL A 384 -8.90 4.81 -25.86
C VAL A 384 -7.74 3.85 -26.15
N GLY A 385 -7.87 3.00 -27.18
CA GLY A 385 -6.91 2.03 -27.64
C GLY A 385 -7.11 0.65 -27.02
N ARG A 386 -7.03 0.53 -25.69
CA ARG A 386 -7.27 -0.73 -24.94
C ARG A 386 -7.72 -0.44 -23.51
N ARG A 387 -8.61 -1.31 -22.98
CA ARG A 387 -9.03 -1.37 -21.57
C ARG A 387 -9.57 -0.05 -21.03
N SER A 388 -10.66 0.45 -21.62
CA SER A 388 -11.36 1.64 -21.12
C SER A 388 -11.97 1.40 -19.73
N HIS A 389 -11.82 2.36 -18.84
CA HIS A 389 -12.47 2.43 -17.52
C HIS A 389 -13.14 3.80 -17.40
N PRO A 390 -14.42 3.92 -17.78
CA PRO A 390 -15.14 5.19 -17.72
C PRO A 390 -15.40 5.61 -16.27
N ALA A 391 -15.41 6.91 -16.03
CA ALA A 391 -15.85 7.56 -14.80
C ALA A 391 -16.57 8.87 -15.19
N LEU A 392 -17.69 9.14 -14.53
CA LEU A 392 -18.48 10.36 -14.74
C LEU A 392 -18.27 11.30 -13.56
N VAL A 393 -18.00 12.58 -13.83
CA VAL A 393 -17.71 13.58 -12.81
C VAL A 393 -17.91 14.98 -13.37
N ASP A 394 -18.49 15.89 -12.58
CA ASP A 394 -18.46 17.33 -12.88
C ASP A 394 -17.08 17.91 -12.48
N ILE A 395 -16.11 17.92 -13.40
CA ILE A 395 -14.70 18.23 -13.06
C ILE A 395 -14.37 19.73 -13.18
N ASP A 396 -15.20 20.54 -13.85
CA ASP A 396 -15.11 22.02 -13.84
C ASP A 396 -16.15 22.72 -12.95
N GLY A 397 -17.12 22.01 -12.40
CA GLY A 397 -18.10 22.54 -11.45
C GLY A 397 -19.23 23.32 -12.14
N ASP A 398 -19.56 23.01 -13.39
CA ASP A 398 -20.60 23.69 -14.15
C ASP A 398 -22.00 23.04 -14.03
N GLY A 399 -22.06 21.90 -13.33
CA GLY A 399 -23.30 21.20 -12.97
C GLY A 399 -23.72 20.11 -13.95
N ASP A 400 -22.90 19.79 -14.96
CA ASP A 400 -23.08 18.61 -15.80
C ASP A 400 -21.90 17.63 -15.72
N LEU A 401 -22.13 16.37 -16.13
CA LEU A 401 -21.13 15.31 -15.95
C LEU A 401 -20.19 15.24 -17.16
N ASP A 402 -18.89 15.37 -16.89
CA ASP A 402 -17.82 15.06 -17.82
C ASP A 402 -17.46 13.57 -17.80
N LEU A 403 -16.78 13.10 -18.85
CA LEU A 403 -16.34 11.71 -18.98
C LEU A 403 -14.81 11.61 -18.91
N VAL A 404 -14.31 10.93 -17.88
CA VAL A 404 -12.90 10.57 -17.73
C VAL A 404 -12.75 9.08 -18.01
N ILE A 405 -11.79 8.70 -18.85
CA ILE A 405 -11.59 7.30 -19.24
C ILE A 405 -10.15 6.88 -18.95
N GLY A 406 -10.02 6.00 -17.95
CA GLY A 406 -8.79 5.26 -17.70
C GLY A 406 -8.51 4.24 -18.81
N ARG A 407 -7.24 3.92 -19.05
CA ARG A 407 -6.82 3.10 -20.20
C ARG A 407 -5.59 2.26 -19.89
N GLU A 408 -5.24 1.31 -20.78
CA GLU A 408 -4.03 0.49 -20.63
C GLU A 408 -2.75 1.35 -20.64
N GLU A 409 -2.73 2.42 -21.44
CA GLU A 409 -1.61 3.36 -21.49
C GLU A 409 -1.55 4.25 -20.24
N THR A 410 -0.40 4.90 -20.01
CA THR A 410 -0.26 5.92 -18.97
C THR A 410 -1.22 7.10 -19.22
N GLY A 411 -1.79 7.61 -18.14
CA GLY A 411 -2.75 8.71 -18.11
C GLY A 411 -4.18 8.29 -18.45
N ALA A 412 -5.12 9.21 -18.28
CA ALA A 412 -6.51 9.07 -18.70
C ALA A 412 -6.87 10.10 -19.77
N LEU A 413 -7.92 9.84 -20.54
CA LEU A 413 -8.51 10.82 -21.45
C LEU A 413 -9.67 11.52 -20.76
N LEU A 414 -9.77 12.84 -20.95
CA LEU A 414 -10.88 13.65 -20.48
C LEU A 414 -11.70 14.12 -21.68
N TYR A 415 -13.02 13.95 -21.58
CA TYR A 415 -14.00 14.49 -22.49
C TYR A 415 -14.94 15.41 -21.71
N ARG A 416 -14.84 16.70 -21.99
CA ARG A 416 -15.69 17.73 -21.39
C ARG A 416 -17.09 17.67 -21.98
N ASN A 417 -18.11 17.74 -21.14
CA ASN A 417 -19.46 17.94 -21.62
C ASN A 417 -19.68 19.44 -21.90
N GLU A 418 -19.41 19.86 -23.13
CA GLU A 418 -19.67 21.24 -23.58
C GLU A 418 -21.13 21.44 -24.05
N GLY A 419 -22.04 20.59 -23.57
CA GLY A 419 -23.45 20.57 -23.90
C GLY A 419 -24.29 21.21 -22.80
N THR A 420 -25.30 20.48 -22.36
CA THR A 420 -26.05 20.77 -21.14
C THR A 420 -26.37 19.45 -20.45
N ARG A 421 -26.75 19.49 -19.17
CA ARG A 421 -27.20 18.32 -18.42
C ARG A 421 -28.23 17.42 -19.12
N THR A 422 -29.11 17.96 -19.98
CA THR A 422 -30.15 17.18 -20.68
C THR A 422 -29.88 16.95 -22.16
N ALA A 423 -28.75 17.45 -22.66
CA ALA A 423 -28.28 17.29 -24.02
C ALA A 423 -26.74 17.30 -24.01
N PRO A 424 -26.12 16.23 -23.48
CA PRO A 424 -24.68 16.16 -23.32
C PRO A 424 -23.98 16.21 -24.69
N ARG A 425 -22.79 16.82 -24.73
CA ARG A 425 -21.93 16.84 -25.91
C ARG A 425 -20.47 16.74 -25.47
N PHE A 426 -19.90 15.55 -25.62
CA PHE A 426 -18.55 15.28 -25.18
C PHE A 426 -17.49 15.78 -26.17
N VAL A 427 -16.51 16.53 -25.67
CA VAL A 427 -15.38 17.07 -26.45
C VAL A 427 -14.09 16.76 -25.74
N ALA A 428 -13.15 16.13 -26.45
CA ALA A 428 -11.85 15.77 -25.90
C ALA A 428 -11.08 17.02 -25.42
N ASP A 429 -10.73 17.06 -24.14
CA ASP A 429 -9.84 18.05 -23.54
C ASP A 429 -8.43 17.47 -23.46
N THR A 430 -7.54 18.01 -24.29
CA THR A 430 -6.12 17.62 -24.35
C THR A 430 -5.22 18.50 -23.50
N THR A 431 -5.78 19.50 -22.82
CA THR A 431 -5.03 20.46 -22.01
C THR A 431 -4.90 19.99 -20.56
N TYR A 432 -5.83 19.17 -20.09
CA TYR A 432 -5.82 18.59 -18.76
C TYR A 432 -5.16 17.20 -18.77
N VAL A 433 -4.02 17.07 -18.08
CA VAL A 433 -3.25 15.82 -18.03
C VAL A 433 -3.43 15.17 -16.67
N LEU A 434 -4.06 13.99 -16.65
CA LEU A 434 -4.19 13.15 -15.46
C LEU A 434 -3.00 12.17 -15.40
N PRO A 435 -2.08 12.27 -14.41
CA PRO A 435 -0.87 11.46 -14.34
C PRO A 435 -1.14 10.07 -13.75
N LEU A 436 -2.11 9.35 -14.31
CA LEU A 436 -2.50 8.02 -13.84
C LEU A 436 -1.57 6.93 -14.37
N HIS A 437 -1.40 5.88 -13.57
CA HIS A 437 -0.64 4.69 -13.97
C HIS A 437 -1.34 3.92 -15.10
N PRO A 438 -0.61 3.07 -15.85
CA PRO A 438 -1.21 2.15 -16.82
C PRO A 438 -2.34 1.28 -16.25
N THR A 439 -3.33 0.96 -17.10
CA THR A 439 -4.55 0.22 -16.71
C THR A 439 -5.27 0.89 -15.54
N SER A 440 -5.40 2.21 -15.60
CA SER A 440 -6.00 2.99 -14.52
C SER A 440 -7.51 2.77 -14.44
N ALA A 441 -8.03 2.65 -13.23
CA ALA A 441 -9.46 2.68 -12.93
C ALA A 441 -9.77 3.92 -12.06
N PRO A 442 -10.02 5.09 -12.67
CA PRO A 442 -10.28 6.32 -11.95
C PRO A 442 -11.67 6.33 -11.31
N VAL A 443 -11.78 6.91 -10.13
CA VAL A 443 -13.03 7.25 -9.44
C VAL A 443 -12.87 8.65 -8.86
N PHE A 444 -13.93 9.43 -8.95
CA PHE A 444 -14.00 10.78 -8.39
C PHE A 444 -15.02 10.80 -7.27
N VAL A 445 -14.60 11.30 -6.11
CA VAL A 445 -15.45 11.33 -4.92
C VAL A 445 -14.94 12.40 -3.95
N ASP A 446 -15.86 13.14 -3.33
CA ASP A 446 -15.54 14.05 -2.23
C ASP A 446 -15.31 13.21 -0.98
N LEU A 447 -14.04 12.91 -0.72
CA LEU A 447 -13.63 11.94 0.29
C LEU A 447 -13.34 12.59 1.64
N ASP A 448 -13.00 13.88 1.65
CA ASP A 448 -12.75 14.65 2.88
C ASP A 448 -13.88 15.62 3.25
N GLY A 449 -14.98 15.60 2.50
CA GLY A 449 -16.20 16.36 2.76
C GLY A 449 -16.03 17.86 2.57
N ASP A 450 -15.03 18.29 1.79
CA ASP A 450 -14.75 19.71 1.55
C ASP A 450 -15.57 20.31 0.38
N GLY A 451 -16.35 19.47 -0.31
CA GLY A 451 -17.16 19.84 -1.47
C GLY A 451 -16.41 19.79 -2.80
N SER A 452 -15.12 19.47 -2.80
CA SER A 452 -14.32 19.18 -3.98
C SER A 452 -14.21 17.67 -4.16
N VAL A 453 -14.17 17.21 -5.41
CA VAL A 453 -13.93 15.79 -5.69
C VAL A 453 -12.43 15.49 -5.75
N GLU A 454 -12.02 14.46 -5.03
CA GLU A 454 -10.70 13.84 -5.15
C GLU A 454 -10.70 12.77 -6.24
N LEU A 455 -9.54 12.55 -6.84
CA LEU A 455 -9.32 11.44 -7.76
C LEU A 455 -8.61 10.29 -7.03
N ILE A 456 -9.29 9.17 -6.93
CA ILE A 456 -8.70 7.89 -6.53
C ILE A 456 -8.58 7.01 -7.77
N ALA A 457 -7.43 6.37 -7.96
CA ALA A 457 -7.25 5.47 -9.09
C ALA A 457 -6.47 4.23 -8.71
N GLY A 458 -7.03 3.06 -9.04
CA GLY A 458 -6.27 1.82 -9.09
C GLY A 458 -5.48 1.69 -10.40
N GLY A 459 -4.68 0.63 -10.53
CA GLY A 459 -3.78 0.48 -11.67
C GLY A 459 -3.18 -0.91 -11.84
N LEU A 460 -2.41 -1.09 -12.92
CA LEU A 460 -1.79 -2.37 -13.29
C LEU A 460 -0.96 -3.00 -12.15
N SER A 461 -0.24 -2.18 -11.39
CA SER A 461 0.66 -2.63 -10.33
C SER A 461 -0.04 -2.96 -9.01
N GLY A 462 -1.37 -2.79 -8.94
CA GLY A 462 -2.09 -2.78 -7.68
C GLY A 462 -1.91 -1.45 -6.95
N GLY A 463 -2.33 -1.42 -5.69
CA GLY A 463 -2.40 -0.18 -4.91
C GLY A 463 -3.58 0.72 -5.33
N LEU A 464 -3.82 1.78 -4.55
CA LEU A 464 -4.65 2.91 -4.94
C LEU A 464 -3.78 4.17 -4.87
N THR A 465 -3.94 5.06 -5.85
CA THR A 465 -3.35 6.40 -5.83
C THR A 465 -4.43 7.42 -5.48
N TYR A 466 -4.07 8.41 -4.67
CA TYR A 466 -4.94 9.50 -4.24
C TYR A 466 -4.38 10.84 -4.74
N HIS A 467 -5.23 11.62 -5.40
CA HIS A 467 -4.89 12.92 -5.95
C HIS A 467 -5.92 13.95 -5.49
N ARG A 468 -5.48 14.93 -4.71
CA ARG A 468 -6.29 16.08 -4.30
C ARG A 468 -5.99 17.30 -5.17
N ARG A 469 -7.04 18.04 -5.55
CA ARG A 469 -6.91 19.33 -6.23
C ARG A 469 -6.34 20.35 -5.23
N ARG A 470 -5.22 21.00 -5.57
CA ARG A 470 -4.59 22.05 -4.75
C ARG A 470 -5.03 23.45 -5.13
#